data_AF-A0A1H6SCT1-F1
#
_entry.id   AF-A0A1H6SCT1-F1
#
_cell.length_a   1.000
_cell.length_b   1.000
_cell.length_c   1.000
_cell.angle_alpha   90.00
_cell.angle_beta   90.00
_cell.angle_gamma   90.00
#
_symmetry.space_group_name_H-M   'P 1'
#
loop_
_entity.id
_entity.type
_entity.pdbx_description
1 polymer ?
#
loop_
_entity_poly.entity_id
_entity_poly.type
_entity_poly.pdbx_seq_one_letter_code
_entity_poly.pdbx_strand_id
1 'polypeptide(L)'
;MKKILLASVAGAGLLASCGSTYVDGGYVEAREIRTEYRTASGQYVACDNVLQNGQQQAASNQVAVYFDAAGSISSLNVNLRGNTINDYDDNYSATFTGSQLASVGNGSYKAVFQAEPGTGLLPQAITVNPAPKTVKIVSVSGTPAGSFYAALTLSNGTDTGTASTQLLGTKGNIPVYSNCTVQSVTTETL
;
A
#
# COMPACT_ATOMS: atom_id res chain seq x y z
N MET A 1 33.19 16.61 -46.87
CA MET A 1 33.11 15.26 -46.25
C MET A 1 32.74 15.47 -44.78
N LYS A 2 31.48 15.20 -44.38
CA LYS A 2 31.05 14.25 -43.31
C LYS A 2 32.02 14.21 -42.11
N LYS A 3 31.63 14.45 -40.86
CA LYS A 3 30.54 13.78 -40.11
C LYS A 3 30.08 14.66 -38.93
N ILE A 4 28.77 14.87 -38.80
CA ILE A 4 28.11 15.41 -37.60
C ILE A 4 27.84 14.20 -36.69
N LEU A 5 28.41 14.22 -35.48
CA LEU A 5 28.13 13.23 -34.44
C LEU A 5 26.90 13.70 -33.66
N LEU A 6 25.75 13.07 -33.95
CA LEU A 6 24.60 13.09 -33.06
C LEU A 6 24.95 12.25 -31.82
N ALA A 7 25.06 12.91 -30.66
CA ALA A 7 24.95 12.23 -29.38
C ALA A 7 23.47 12.02 -29.09
N SER A 8 23.03 10.78 -29.30
CA SER A 8 21.73 10.26 -28.94
C SER A 8 21.46 10.45 -27.45
N VAL A 9 20.50 11.31 -27.13
CA VAL A 9 19.82 11.32 -25.83
C VAL A 9 19.10 9.97 -25.72
N ALA A 10 19.72 9.02 -25.00
CA ALA A 10 19.05 7.80 -24.59
C ALA A 10 18.01 8.18 -23.52
N GLY A 11 16.84 8.60 -23.99
CA GLY A 11 15.65 8.69 -23.16
C GLY A 11 15.25 7.27 -22.78
N ALA A 12 15.71 6.80 -21.63
CA ALA A 12 15.05 5.72 -20.91
C ALA A 12 13.68 6.25 -20.49
N GLY A 13 12.72 6.16 -21.41
CA GLY A 13 11.32 6.39 -21.15
C GLY A 13 10.85 5.34 -20.16
N LEU A 14 10.85 5.68 -18.88
CA LEU A 14 10.11 4.99 -17.83
C LEU A 14 8.62 5.09 -18.19
N LEU A 15 8.16 4.22 -19.08
CA LEU A 15 6.75 3.89 -19.25
C LEU A 15 6.33 3.00 -18.06
N ALA A 16 6.36 3.58 -16.85
CA ALA A 16 5.77 3.00 -15.65
C ALA A 16 4.26 3.26 -15.66
N SER A 17 3.52 2.70 -16.63
CA SER A 17 2.06 2.91 -16.72
C SER A 17 1.23 1.69 -16.33
N CYS A 18 1.84 0.57 -15.97
CA CYS A 18 1.12 -0.66 -15.62
C CYS A 18 1.70 -1.34 -14.37
N GLY A 19 1.88 -0.62 -13.26
CA GLY A 19 2.11 -1.23 -11.94
C GLY A 19 3.35 -2.12 -11.75
N SER A 20 4.16 -2.34 -12.79
CA SER A 20 5.30 -3.26 -12.81
C SER A 20 6.57 -2.55 -13.27
N THR A 21 7.69 -2.82 -12.61
CA THR A 21 9.04 -2.40 -13.04
C THR A 21 9.98 -3.59 -13.01
N TYR A 22 10.87 -3.65 -14.01
CA TYR A 22 11.98 -4.59 -14.04
C TYR A 22 13.19 -3.98 -13.33
N VAL A 23 13.83 -4.77 -12.48
CA VAL A 23 15.16 -4.50 -11.89
C VAL A 23 16.14 -5.49 -12.49
N ASP A 24 17.44 -5.19 -12.51
CA ASP A 24 18.41 -6.17 -13.04
C ASP A 24 18.24 -7.53 -12.34
N GLY A 25 17.89 -8.56 -13.12
CA GLY A 25 17.60 -9.91 -12.62
C GLY A 25 16.28 -10.10 -11.84
N GLY A 26 15.33 -9.15 -11.86
CA GLY A 26 14.08 -9.26 -11.11
C GLY A 26 12.93 -8.36 -11.59
N TYR A 27 11.80 -8.41 -10.89
CA TYR A 27 10.70 -7.46 -11.09
C TYR A 27 9.92 -7.24 -9.80
N VAL A 28 9.16 -6.15 -9.76
CA VAL A 28 8.13 -5.88 -8.76
C VAL A 28 6.85 -5.43 -9.45
N GLU A 29 5.71 -5.97 -9.05
CA GLU A 29 4.38 -5.58 -9.54
C GLU A 29 3.41 -5.43 -8.37
N ALA A 30 2.79 -4.26 -8.23
CA ALA A 30 1.76 -4.05 -7.21
C ALA A 30 0.41 -4.68 -7.65
N ARG A 31 -0.25 -5.40 -6.75
CA ARG A 31 -1.47 -6.18 -7.08
C ARG A 31 -2.72 -5.66 -6.38
N GLU A 32 -2.60 -5.32 -5.10
CA GLU A 32 -3.73 -4.87 -4.30
C GLU A 32 -3.25 -4.20 -3.00
N ILE A 33 -4.05 -3.28 -2.49
CA ILE A 33 -3.94 -2.80 -1.10
C ILE A 33 -5.23 -3.11 -0.36
N ARG A 34 -5.11 -3.56 0.88
CA ARG A 34 -6.23 -3.90 1.77
C ARG A 34 -6.03 -3.29 3.15
N THR A 35 -7.14 -3.13 3.85
CA THR A 35 -7.19 -2.70 5.24
C THR A 35 -8.03 -3.64 6.09
N GLU A 36 -8.02 -3.46 7.41
CA GLU A 36 -8.81 -4.31 8.31
C GLU A 36 -10.31 -4.00 8.26
N TYR A 37 -10.73 -3.02 7.45
CA TYR A 37 -12.11 -2.60 7.30
C TYR A 37 -12.56 -2.71 5.84
N ARG A 38 -13.71 -3.34 5.62
CA ARG A 38 -14.31 -3.51 4.30
C ARG A 38 -15.80 -3.18 4.36
N THR A 39 -16.35 -2.54 3.34
CA THR A 39 -17.81 -2.37 3.23
C THR A 39 -18.50 -3.70 2.90
N ALA A 40 -19.82 -3.75 3.07
CA ALA A 40 -20.61 -4.91 2.65
C ALA A 40 -20.51 -5.20 1.14
N SER A 41 -20.18 -4.19 0.31
CA SER A 41 -19.93 -4.36 -1.13
C SER A 41 -18.55 -4.92 -1.47
N GLY A 42 -17.68 -5.13 -0.48
CA GLY A 42 -16.35 -5.68 -0.68
C GLY A 42 -15.25 -4.64 -0.90
N GLN A 43 -15.53 -3.35 -0.78
CA GLN A 43 -14.52 -2.30 -0.92
C GLN A 43 -13.76 -2.11 0.40
N TYR A 44 -12.43 -2.24 0.38
CA TYR A 44 -11.60 -1.93 1.55
C TYR A 44 -11.54 -0.42 1.78
N VAL A 45 -11.58 0.00 3.04
CA VAL A 45 -11.64 1.41 3.47
C VAL A 45 -10.75 1.63 4.68
N ALA A 46 -10.29 2.86 4.90
CA ALA A 46 -9.67 3.24 6.17
C ALA A 46 -10.63 4.12 6.96
N CYS A 47 -10.48 4.07 8.29
CA CYS A 47 -11.38 4.73 9.22
C CYS A 47 -10.57 5.53 10.23
N ASP A 48 -10.87 6.82 10.37
CA ASP A 48 -10.26 7.65 11.42
C ASP A 48 -10.88 7.32 12.78
N ASN A 49 -12.20 7.12 12.81
CA ASN A 49 -12.93 6.71 14.01
C ASN A 49 -13.75 5.46 13.72
N VAL A 50 -13.68 4.49 14.62
CA VAL A 50 -14.40 3.22 14.51
C VAL A 50 -15.29 3.03 15.72
N LEU A 51 -16.58 2.85 15.48
CA LEU A 51 -17.57 2.50 16.48
C LEU A 51 -17.85 1.00 16.41
N GLN A 52 -17.75 0.29 17.54
CA GLN A 52 -18.11 -1.11 17.64
C GLN A 52 -18.97 -1.32 18.88
N ASN A 53 -20.17 -1.87 18.72
CA ASN A 53 -21.14 -2.05 19.81
C ASN A 53 -21.41 -0.77 20.61
N GLY A 54 -21.46 0.39 19.93
CA GLY A 54 -21.66 1.69 20.57
C GLY A 54 -20.45 2.24 21.33
N GLN A 55 -19.29 1.60 21.24
CA GLN A 55 -18.05 2.04 21.89
C GLN A 55 -17.00 2.45 20.85
N GLN A 56 -16.37 3.61 21.05
CA GLN A 56 -15.30 4.08 20.18
C GLN A 56 -14.06 3.22 20.39
N GLN A 57 -13.48 2.75 19.28
CA GLN A 57 -12.26 1.97 19.25
C GLN A 57 -11.05 2.88 19.02
N ALA A 58 -9.87 2.42 19.44
CA ALA A 58 -8.63 3.10 19.11
C ALA A 58 -8.48 3.19 17.57
N ALA A 59 -8.14 4.39 17.11
CA ALA A 59 -7.92 4.68 15.70
C ALA A 59 -6.64 3.96 15.25
N SER A 60 -6.80 2.85 14.55
CA SER A 60 -5.71 1.93 14.20
C SER A 60 -6.16 1.21 12.92
N ASN A 61 -5.40 1.36 11.84
CA ASN A 61 -5.66 0.74 10.54
C ASN A 61 -4.53 -0.23 10.20
N GLN A 62 -4.77 -1.52 10.32
CA GLN A 62 -3.84 -2.50 9.76
C GLN A 62 -3.99 -2.51 8.24
N VAL A 63 -2.85 -2.42 7.53
CA VAL A 63 -2.77 -2.36 6.07
C VAL A 63 -1.95 -3.54 5.56
N ALA A 64 -2.42 -4.17 4.50
CA ALA A 64 -1.67 -5.19 3.77
C ALA A 64 -1.53 -4.77 2.31
N VAL A 65 -0.30 -4.79 1.80
CA VAL A 65 0.00 -4.55 0.38
C VAL A 65 0.46 -5.85 -0.25
N TYR A 66 -0.26 -6.24 -1.31
CA TYR A 66 -0.01 -7.45 -2.09
C TYR A 66 0.75 -7.08 -3.35
N PHE A 67 1.80 -7.82 -3.64
CA PHE A 67 2.65 -7.58 -4.79
C PHE A 67 3.30 -8.88 -5.25
N ASP A 68 3.62 -8.94 -6.54
CA ASP A 68 4.44 -9.99 -7.12
C ASP A 68 5.88 -9.49 -7.21
N ALA A 69 6.83 -10.35 -6.88
CA ALA A 69 8.24 -10.05 -7.04
C ALA A 69 9.02 -11.30 -7.43
N ALA A 70 10.05 -11.12 -8.25
CA ALA A 70 11.00 -12.18 -8.56
C ALA A 70 12.44 -11.66 -8.54
N GLY A 71 13.39 -12.58 -8.37
CA GLY A 71 14.79 -12.27 -8.14
C GLY A 71 15.13 -12.22 -6.65
N SER A 72 16.35 -11.78 -6.31
CA SER A 72 16.74 -11.57 -4.92
C SER A 72 16.06 -10.33 -4.35
N ILE A 73 15.40 -10.46 -3.20
CA ILE A 73 14.78 -9.34 -2.49
C ILE A 73 15.64 -9.02 -1.27
N SER A 74 16.33 -7.88 -1.31
CA SER A 74 17.06 -7.35 -0.14
C SER A 74 16.08 -6.64 0.78
N SER A 75 15.35 -5.68 0.23
CA SER A 75 14.34 -4.92 0.96
C SER A 75 13.18 -4.48 0.07
N LEU A 76 12.05 -4.22 0.71
CA LEU A 76 10.89 -3.56 0.13
C LEU A 76 10.56 -2.36 1.02
N ASN A 77 10.55 -1.18 0.43
CA ASN A 77 10.01 0.01 1.06
C ASN A 77 8.58 0.25 0.54
N VAL A 78 7.63 0.38 1.47
CA VAL A 78 6.22 0.65 1.20
C VAL A 78 5.91 2.04 1.72
N ASN A 79 5.41 2.93 0.87
CA ASN A 79 4.94 4.26 1.26
C ASN A 79 3.44 4.35 0.99
N LEU A 80 2.64 4.76 1.96
CA LEU A 80 1.24 5.13 1.68
C LEU A 80 1.18 6.60 1.28
N ARG A 81 0.55 6.86 0.13
CA ARG A 81 0.49 8.18 -0.49
C ARG A 81 -0.96 8.59 -0.71
N GLY A 82 -1.32 9.79 -0.29
CA GLY A 82 -2.65 10.36 -0.53
C GLY A 82 -2.92 10.65 -2.01
N ASN A 83 -4.18 10.64 -2.44
CA ASN A 83 -4.57 11.02 -3.80
C ASN A 83 -4.88 12.52 -3.96
N THR A 84 -4.98 13.27 -2.86
CA THR A 84 -5.22 14.72 -2.85
C THR A 84 -3.92 15.47 -2.55
N ILE A 85 -3.54 16.30 -3.51
CA ILE A 85 -2.44 17.28 -3.62
C ILE A 85 -1.55 17.49 -2.37
N ASN A 86 -0.25 17.23 -2.55
CA ASN A 86 0.94 17.71 -1.82
C ASN A 86 1.11 17.43 -0.32
N ASP A 87 0.09 16.98 0.41
CA ASP A 87 0.25 16.54 1.81
C ASP A 87 0.59 15.04 1.85
N TYR A 88 1.81 14.72 1.41
CA TYR A 88 2.42 13.41 1.64
C TYR A 88 3.22 13.50 2.93
N ASP A 89 2.88 12.67 3.92
CA ASP A 89 3.75 12.48 5.08
C ASP A 89 4.78 11.41 4.73
N ASP A 90 6.03 11.83 4.53
CA ASP A 90 7.16 10.92 4.28
C ASP A 90 7.35 9.90 5.43
N ASN A 91 6.72 10.11 6.59
CA ASN A 91 6.70 9.15 7.71
C ASN A 91 5.72 7.99 7.52
N TYR A 92 4.87 7.98 6.49
CA TYR A 92 3.96 6.86 6.20
C TYR A 92 4.66 5.74 5.42
N SER A 93 5.88 5.41 5.82
CA SER A 93 6.75 4.46 5.14
C SER A 93 7.21 3.31 6.06
N ALA A 94 7.21 2.11 5.50
CA ALA A 94 7.67 0.90 6.17
C ALA A 94 8.70 0.20 5.31
N THR A 95 9.82 -0.21 5.91
CA THR A 95 10.83 -1.02 5.24
C THR A 95 10.78 -2.44 5.76
N PHE A 96 10.64 -3.37 4.83
CA PHE A 96 10.61 -4.81 5.08
C PHE A 96 11.87 -5.42 4.48
N THR A 97 12.54 -6.29 5.22
CA THR A 97 13.54 -7.19 4.64
C THR A 97 12.85 -8.36 3.95
N GLY A 98 13.55 -9.07 3.06
CA GLY A 98 12.99 -10.26 2.41
C GLY A 98 12.42 -11.31 3.39
N SER A 99 13.01 -11.44 4.59
CA SER A 99 12.54 -12.36 5.63
C SER A 99 11.27 -11.90 6.36
N GLN A 100 10.91 -10.61 6.27
CA GLN A 100 9.71 -10.04 6.87
C GLN A 100 8.50 -10.14 5.94
N LEU A 101 8.70 -10.46 4.66
CA LEU A 101 7.63 -10.62 3.68
C LEU A 101 6.92 -11.96 3.87
N ALA A 102 5.59 -11.93 3.99
CA ALA A 102 4.80 -13.15 4.03
C ALA A 102 4.53 -13.64 2.60
N SER A 103 4.93 -14.87 2.28
CA SER A 103 4.66 -15.47 0.98
C SER A 103 3.16 -15.82 0.85
N VAL A 104 2.58 -15.47 -0.29
CA VAL A 104 1.21 -15.83 -0.69
C VAL A 104 1.23 -17.00 -1.70
N GLY A 105 2.42 -17.42 -2.14
CA GLY A 105 2.66 -18.48 -3.12
C GLY A 105 2.97 -17.94 -4.52
N ASN A 106 3.62 -18.74 -5.37
CA ASN A 106 3.90 -18.43 -6.78
C ASN A 106 4.62 -17.09 -7.05
N GLY A 107 5.52 -16.65 -6.15
CA GLY A 107 6.22 -15.36 -6.30
C GLY A 107 5.39 -14.14 -5.86
N SER A 108 4.22 -14.37 -5.27
CA SER A 108 3.41 -13.35 -4.63
C SER A 108 3.75 -13.21 -3.15
N TYR A 109 3.76 -11.98 -2.67
CA TYR A 109 4.06 -11.62 -1.30
C TYR A 109 3.04 -10.63 -0.77
N LYS A 110 2.94 -10.55 0.55
CA LYS A 110 2.26 -9.46 1.24
C LYS A 110 3.17 -8.84 2.30
N ALA A 111 3.09 -7.52 2.39
CA ALA A 111 3.68 -6.72 3.45
C ALA A 111 2.56 -6.18 4.33
N VAL A 112 2.57 -6.54 5.61
CA VAL A 112 1.54 -6.13 6.59
C VAL A 112 2.15 -5.20 7.62
N PHE A 113 1.49 -4.08 7.84
CA PHE A 113 1.91 -3.11 8.83
C PHE A 113 0.73 -2.44 9.50
N GLN A 114 0.97 -1.99 10.74
CA GLN A 114 -0.01 -1.24 11.49
C GLN A 114 0.24 0.25 11.25
N ALA A 115 -0.80 0.96 10.82
CA ALA A 115 -0.78 2.41 10.73
C ALA A 115 -1.71 3.00 11.79
N GLU A 116 -1.11 3.68 12.76
CA GLU A 116 -1.80 4.30 13.89
C GLU A 116 -2.02 5.79 13.59
N PRO A 117 -3.19 6.23 13.10
CA PRO A 117 -3.44 7.65 12.81
C PRO A 117 -3.17 8.56 14.01
N GLY A 118 -2.49 9.69 13.76
CA GLY A 118 -2.40 10.84 14.66
C GLY A 118 -3.55 11.83 14.43
N THR A 119 -3.33 13.12 14.73
CA THR A 119 -4.28 14.17 14.33
C THR A 119 -4.26 14.31 12.80
N GLY A 120 -5.34 13.89 12.13
CA GLY A 120 -5.36 13.75 10.66
C GLY A 120 -4.74 12.42 10.21
N LEU A 121 -4.62 12.22 8.90
CA LEU A 121 -4.11 11.00 8.25
C LEU A 121 -2.60 10.73 8.50
N LEU A 122 -2.04 11.12 9.65
CA LEU A 122 -0.60 11.17 9.92
C LEU A 122 -0.23 10.20 11.05
N PRO A 123 0.29 8.98 10.79
CA PRO A 123 0.61 8.04 11.83
C PRO A 123 1.95 8.36 12.47
N GLN A 124 2.03 8.23 13.79
CA GLN A 124 3.26 8.52 14.54
C GLN A 124 4.23 7.34 14.61
N ALA A 125 3.81 6.14 14.22
CA ALA A 125 4.65 4.94 14.18
C ALA A 125 4.07 3.90 13.22
N ILE A 126 4.96 3.15 12.57
CA ILE A 126 4.59 1.95 11.80
C ILE A 126 5.20 0.71 12.48
N THR A 127 4.35 -0.24 12.85
CA THR A 127 4.79 -1.57 13.28
C THR A 127 4.79 -2.50 12.07
N VAL A 128 5.97 -2.98 11.68
CA VAL A 128 6.15 -4.03 10.66
C VAL A 128 5.79 -5.38 11.27
N ASN A 129 5.06 -6.21 10.51
CA ASN A 129 4.60 -7.54 10.92
C ASN A 129 3.84 -7.52 12.27
N PRO A 130 2.79 -6.70 12.40
CA PRO A 130 1.95 -6.68 13.59
C PRO A 130 1.22 -8.03 13.76
N ALA A 131 0.68 -8.28 14.95
CA ALA A 131 -0.25 -9.38 15.14
C ALA A 131 -1.41 -9.25 14.13
N PRO A 132 -1.72 -10.30 13.33
CA PRO A 132 -2.76 -10.22 12.31
C PRO A 132 -4.12 -9.88 12.94
N LYS A 133 -4.81 -8.90 12.36
CA LYS A 133 -6.20 -8.58 12.69
C LYS A 133 -7.13 -9.22 11.67
N THR A 134 -8.32 -9.58 12.12
CA THR A 134 -9.40 -10.04 11.25
C THR A 134 -10.07 -8.86 10.57
N VAL A 135 -10.41 -9.02 9.29
CA VAL A 135 -11.19 -8.05 8.53
C VAL A 135 -12.58 -7.91 9.15
N LYS A 136 -13.02 -6.66 9.30
CA LYS A 136 -14.34 -6.28 9.81
C LYS A 136 -15.18 -5.72 8.67
N ILE A 137 -16.46 -6.07 8.64
CA ILE A 137 -17.42 -5.40 7.76
C ILE A 137 -17.90 -4.13 8.47
N VAL A 138 -17.80 -2.99 7.80
CA VAL A 138 -18.20 -1.69 8.33
C VAL A 138 -19.27 -1.03 7.45
N SER A 139 -20.14 -0.25 8.08
CA SER A 139 -20.89 0.80 7.40
C SER A 139 -20.14 2.11 7.54
N VAL A 140 -20.06 2.86 6.45
CA VAL A 140 -19.44 4.19 6.39
C VAL A 140 -20.53 5.25 6.23
N SER A 141 -20.33 6.42 6.80
CA SER A 141 -21.25 7.56 6.66
C SER A 141 -20.55 8.77 6.07
N GLY A 142 -21.23 9.50 5.17
CA GLY A 142 -20.70 10.70 4.53
C GLY A 142 -19.84 10.40 3.29
N THR A 143 -19.19 11.45 2.79
CA THR A 143 -18.23 11.35 1.69
C THR A 143 -16.85 10.98 2.22
N PRO A 144 -16.01 10.26 1.47
CA PRO A 144 -14.61 10.06 1.84
C PRO A 144 -13.92 11.39 2.11
N ALA A 145 -13.16 11.47 3.21
CA ALA A 145 -12.31 12.63 3.53
C ALA A 145 -11.07 12.68 2.62
N GLY A 146 -10.71 11.53 2.04
CA GLY A 146 -9.60 11.38 1.10
C GLY A 146 -9.46 9.93 0.65
N SER A 147 -8.34 9.62 0.00
CA SER A 147 -7.95 8.23 -0.28
C SER A 147 -6.44 8.12 -0.37
N PHE A 148 -5.91 6.92 -0.20
CA PHE A 148 -4.49 6.63 -0.36
C PHE A 148 -4.23 5.38 -1.20
N TYR A 149 -3.02 5.26 -1.70
CA TYR A 149 -2.49 4.10 -2.43
C TYR A 149 -1.10 3.74 -1.86
N ALA A 150 -0.61 2.54 -2.16
CA ALA A 150 0.75 2.13 -1.84
C ALA A 150 1.69 2.38 -3.01
N ALA A 151 2.80 3.06 -2.75
CA ALA A 151 3.97 3.15 -3.61
C ALA A 151 5.07 2.24 -3.05
N LEU A 152 5.56 1.35 -3.89
CA LEU A 152 6.54 0.32 -3.57
C LEU A 152 7.88 0.66 -4.20
N THR A 153 8.95 0.47 -3.44
CA THR A 153 10.33 0.46 -3.94
C THR A 153 10.99 -0.83 -3.49
N LEU A 154 11.22 -1.75 -4.41
CA LEU A 154 11.95 -2.99 -4.19
C LEU A 154 13.45 -2.72 -4.44
N SER A 155 14.32 -3.20 -3.56
CA SER A 155 15.76 -3.28 -3.81
C SER A 155 16.24 -4.73 -3.76
N ASN A 156 17.09 -5.10 -4.72
CA ASN A 156 17.77 -6.40 -4.75
C ASN A 156 19.22 -6.32 -4.19
N GLY A 157 19.64 -5.14 -3.70
CA GLY A 157 20.99 -4.86 -3.21
C GLY A 157 21.93 -4.19 -4.22
N THR A 158 21.63 -4.27 -5.52
CA THR A 158 22.41 -3.63 -6.60
C THR A 158 21.59 -2.59 -7.38
N ASP A 159 20.29 -2.82 -7.48
CA ASP A 159 19.33 -1.99 -8.21
C ASP A 159 18.03 -1.80 -7.42
N THR A 160 17.19 -0.91 -7.94
CA THR A 160 15.87 -0.60 -7.37
C THR A 160 14.79 -0.56 -8.45
N GLY A 161 13.59 -1.00 -8.10
CA GLY A 161 12.42 -0.98 -8.97
C GLY A 161 11.20 -0.51 -8.22
N THR A 162 10.31 0.18 -8.92
CA THR A 162 9.15 0.81 -8.30
C THR A 162 7.85 0.25 -8.85
N ALA A 163 6.86 0.13 -7.98
CA ALA A 163 5.50 -0.25 -8.35
C ALA A 163 4.51 0.61 -7.57
N SER A 164 3.27 0.69 -8.02
CA SER A 164 2.25 1.47 -7.33
C SER A 164 0.88 0.86 -7.51
N THR A 165 0.06 0.88 -6.46
CA THR A 165 -1.33 0.46 -6.53
C THR A 165 -2.23 1.53 -7.12
N GLN A 166 -1.76 2.77 -7.33
CA GLN A 166 -2.59 3.94 -7.69
C GLN A 166 -3.50 3.72 -8.89
N LEU A 167 -3.02 3.03 -9.93
CA LEU A 167 -3.74 2.84 -11.19
C LEU A 167 -4.59 1.56 -11.22
N LEU A 168 -4.71 0.82 -10.10
CA LEU A 168 -5.48 -0.43 -10.00
C LEU A 168 -6.97 -0.23 -9.69
N GLY A 169 -7.48 1.00 -9.80
CA GLY A 169 -8.87 1.33 -9.52
C GLY A 169 -9.24 1.09 -8.05
N THR A 170 -10.34 0.38 -7.80
CA THR A 170 -10.87 0.11 -6.44
C THR A 170 -10.01 -0.85 -5.62
N LYS A 171 -9.16 -1.66 -6.25
CA LYS A 171 -8.14 -2.49 -5.58
C LYS A 171 -6.88 -1.71 -5.23
N GLY A 172 -6.77 -0.52 -5.79
CA GLY A 172 -5.57 0.29 -5.77
C GLY A 172 -5.57 1.44 -4.77
N ASN A 173 -6.78 1.90 -4.45
CA ASN A 173 -7.01 3.13 -3.69
C ASN A 173 -7.97 2.85 -2.56
N ILE A 174 -7.53 3.11 -1.34
CA ILE A 174 -8.33 2.98 -0.13
C ILE A 174 -8.94 4.34 0.19
N PRO A 175 -10.28 4.51 0.08
CA PRO A 175 -10.93 5.70 0.59
C PRO A 175 -10.86 5.73 2.11
N VAL A 176 -10.71 6.93 2.66
CA VAL A 176 -10.70 7.17 4.10
C VAL A 176 -12.01 7.85 4.49
N TYR A 177 -12.69 7.29 5.47
CA TYR A 177 -13.88 7.88 6.08
C TYR A 177 -13.56 8.32 7.50
N SER A 178 -14.07 9.48 7.89
CA SER A 178 -13.89 9.98 9.25
C SER A 178 -14.57 9.10 10.30
N ASN A 179 -15.65 8.41 9.93
CA ASN A 179 -16.42 7.55 10.84
C ASN A 179 -16.87 6.26 10.17
N CYS A 180 -16.61 5.15 10.84
CA CYS A 180 -17.04 3.81 10.45
C CYS A 180 -17.72 3.13 11.63
N THR A 181 -18.77 2.34 11.36
CA THR A 181 -19.41 1.49 12.37
C THR A 181 -19.25 0.03 11.99
N VAL A 182 -18.66 -0.77 12.88
CA VAL A 182 -18.49 -2.22 12.70
C VAL A 182 -19.86 -2.88 12.74
N GLN A 183 -20.18 -3.58 11.65
CA GLN A 183 -21.40 -4.36 11.48
C GLN A 183 -21.15 -5.84 11.82
N SER A 184 -19.98 -6.37 11.44
CA SER A 184 -19.58 -7.73 11.78
C SER A 184 -18.07 -7.92 11.70
N VAL A 185 -17.59 -9.01 12.30
CA VAL A 185 -16.19 -9.47 12.20
C VAL A 185 -16.16 -10.72 11.33
N THR A 186 -15.24 -10.79 10.39
CA THR A 186 -15.08 -11.95 9.50
C THR A 186 -14.01 -12.92 10.04
N THR A 187 -13.86 -14.07 9.38
CA THR A 187 -12.74 -15.00 9.62
C THR A 187 -11.52 -14.70 8.74
N GLU A 188 -11.61 -13.72 7.84
CA GLU A 188 -10.50 -13.32 6.97
C GLU A 188 -9.46 -12.57 7.79
N THR A 189 -8.21 -13.00 7.76
CA THR A 189 -7.07 -12.30 8.36
C THR A 189 -6.27 -11.58 7.29
N LEU A 190 -5.83 -10.36 7.58
CA LEU A 190 -4.94 -9.61 6.70
C LEU A 190 -3.59 -10.28 6.49
#